data_AF-A0A098Q3A7-F1
#
_entry.id   AF-A0A098Q3A7-F1
#
_cell.length_a   1.000
_cell.length_b   1.000
_cell.length_c   1.000
_cell.angle_alpha   90.00
_cell.angle_beta   90.00
_cell.angle_gamma   90.00
#
_symmetry.space_group_name_H-M   'P 1'
#
loop_
_entity.id
_entity.type
_entity.pdbx_description
1 polymer ?
#
loop_
_entity_poly.entity_id
_entity_poly.type
_entity_poly.pdbx_seq_one_letter_code
_entity_poly.pdbx_strand_id
1 'polypeptide(L)' 'MASIQQGLKEDGFDVSMVKLCRWFGVARRSVYYTPRKAAPKVKPELAEPIKAMIEAEPSFGYRTVAGRLRMNQ' A
#
# COMPACT_ATOMS: atom_id res chain seq x y z
N MET A 1 13.73 -15.24 1.46
CA MET A 1 12.99 -16.26 2.24
C MET A 1 12.40 -17.35 1.37
N ALA A 2 11.71 -17.03 0.26
CA ALA A 2 11.16 -18.05 -0.64
C ALA A 2 12.23 -18.99 -1.24
N SER A 3 13.37 -18.45 -1.68
CA SER A 3 14.51 -19.23 -2.16
C SER A 3 15.09 -20.17 -1.09
N ILE A 4 15.18 -19.72 0.16
CA ILE A 4 15.67 -20.53 1.31
C ILE A 4 14.68 -21.67 1.60
N GLN A 5 13.37 -21.39 1.58
CA GLN A 5 12.34 -22.41 1.77
C GLN A 5 12.40 -23.47 0.67
N GLN A 6 12.64 -23.06 -0.57
CA GLN A 6 12.77 -23.97 -1.71
C GLN A 6 14.01 -24.85 -1.59
N GLY A 7 15.19 -24.29 -1.27
CA GLY A 7 16.40 -25.08 -1.07
C GLY A 7 16.25 -26.10 0.07
N LEU A 8 15.66 -25.69 1.20
CA LEU A 8 15.37 -26.62 2.30
C LEU A 8 14.43 -27.75 1.86
N LYS A 9 13.45 -27.46 1.01
CA LYS A 9 12.53 -28.47 0.47
C LYS A 9 13.25 -29.45 -0.46
N GLU A 10 14.17 -28.96 -1.28
CA GLU A 10 15.03 -29.79 -2.16
C GLU A 10 15.94 -30.71 -1.32
N ASP A 11 16.42 -30.23 -0.17
CA ASP A 11 17.16 -31.01 0.82
C ASP A 11 16.28 -31.96 1.67
N GLY A 12 14.97 -32.03 1.40
CA GLY A 12 14.02 -32.91 2.09
C GLY A 12 13.41 -32.33 3.38
N PHE A 13 13.69 -31.08 3.72
CA PHE A 13 13.13 -30.41 4.90
C PHE A 13 11.89 -29.60 4.53
N ASP A 14 10.72 -30.03 5.02
CA ASP A 14 9.49 -29.23 4.91
C ASP A 14 9.40 -28.22 6.07
N VAL A 15 9.76 -26.97 5.77
CA VAL A 15 9.76 -25.88 6.75
C VAL A 15 8.77 -24.80 6.32
N SER A 16 7.86 -24.44 7.22
CA SER A 16 6.91 -23.35 6.97
C SER A 16 7.58 -21.97 7.00
N MET A 17 7.04 -21.04 6.20
CA MET A 17 7.49 -19.64 6.18
C MET A 17 7.45 -18.98 7.57
N VAL A 18 6.49 -19.36 8.42
CA VAL A 18 6.38 -18.83 9.79
C VAL A 18 7.58 -19.28 10.64
N LYS A 19 7.96 -20.55 10.55
CA LYS A 19 9.11 -21.10 11.28
C LYS A 19 10.41 -20.44 10.81
N LEU A 20 10.57 -20.28 9.50
CA LEU A 20 11.69 -19.53 8.91
C LEU A 20 11.76 -18.09 9.40
N CYS A 21 10.66 -17.33 9.29
CA CYS A 21 10.65 -15.93 9.76
C CYS A 21 11.04 -15.82 11.25
N ARG A 22 10.55 -16.75 12.08
CA ARG A 22 10.89 -16.81 13.51
C ARG A 22 12.38 -17.09 13.75
N TRP A 23 12.97 -18.05 13.05
CA TRP A 23 14.40 -18.37 13.18
C TRP A 23 15.31 -17.20 12.82
N PHE A 24 14.96 -16.46 11.78
CA PHE A 24 15.74 -15.32 11.31
C PHE A 24 15.37 -13.99 12.00
N GLY A 25 14.47 -14.01 12.99
CA GLY A 25 14.06 -12.80 13.72
C GLY A 25 13.36 -11.74 12.86
N VAL A 26 12.83 -12.13 11.69
CA VAL A 26 12.19 -11.21 10.73
C VAL A 26 10.68 -11.30 10.83
N ALA A 27 10.02 -10.15 10.78
CA ALA A 27 8.56 -10.10 10.69
C ALA A 27 8.11 -10.68 9.34
N ARG A 28 7.16 -11.63 9.35
CA ARG A 28 6.58 -12.20 8.13
C ARG A 28 6.03 -11.13 7.16
N ARG A 29 5.56 -10.00 7.70
CA ARG A 29 5.04 -8.88 6.91
C ARG A 29 6.11 -8.22 6.05
N SER A 30 7.33 -8.04 6.54
CA SER A 30 8.42 -7.45 5.75
C SER A 30 8.94 -8.41 4.69
N VAL A 31 8.75 -9.72 4.89
CA VAL A 31 9.07 -10.75 3.88
C VAL A 31 8.10 -10.74 2.70
N TYR A 32 6.79 -10.56 2.93
CA TYR A 32 5.81 -10.50 1.84
C TYR A 32 5.69 -9.13 1.18
N TYR A 33 5.70 -8.08 1.98
CA TYR A 33 5.46 -6.74 1.50
C TYR A 33 6.79 -6.01 1.38
N THR A 34 7.30 -5.92 0.15
CA THR A 34 8.41 -5.02 -0.15
C THR A 34 7.87 -3.59 -0.22
N PRO A 35 8.33 -2.66 0.62
CA PRO A 35 7.91 -1.27 0.55
C PRO A 35 8.39 -0.68 -0.77
N ARG A 36 7.47 -0.52 -1.73
CA ARG A 36 7.75 0.16 -2.99
C ARG A 36 7.37 1.63 -2.83
N LYS A 37 8.36 2.51 -2.69
CA LYS A 37 8.13 3.95 -2.80
C LYS A 37 7.76 4.26 -4.25
N ALA A 38 6.59 4.84 -4.45
CA ALA A 38 6.15 5.36 -5.73
C ALA A 38 5.69 6.80 -5.53
N ALA A 39 5.88 7.65 -6.54
CA ALA A 39 5.31 8.97 -6.54
C ALA A 39 3.77 8.88 -6.45
N PRO A 40 3.10 9.80 -5.73
CA PRO A 40 1.65 9.86 -5.72
C PRO A 40 1.12 10.00 -7.15
N LYS A 41 0.14 9.17 -7.51
CA LYS A 41 -0.57 9.31 -8.79
C LYS A 41 -1.64 10.38 -8.63
N VAL A 42 -1.37 11.57 -9.16
CA VAL A 42 -2.30 12.70 -9.13
C VAL A 42 -2.75 12.98 -10.56
N LYS A 43 -4.07 13.13 -10.75
CA LYS A 43 -4.68 13.57 -12.01
C LYS A 43 -4.86 15.09 -11.94
N PRO A 44 -4.11 15.90 -12.71
CA PRO A 44 -4.21 17.35 -12.64
C PRO A 44 -5.64 17.83 -12.91
N GLU A 45 -6.36 17.19 -13.83
CA GLU A 45 -7.75 17.54 -14.15
C GLU A 45 -8.72 17.40 -12.97
N LEU A 46 -8.38 16.57 -11.97
CA LEU A 46 -9.17 16.44 -10.74
C LEU A 46 -8.61 17.31 -9.61
N ALA A 47 -7.29 17.49 -9.56
CA ALA A 47 -6.63 18.23 -8.48
C ALA A 47 -6.99 19.71 -8.50
N GLU A 48 -7.01 20.33 -9.68
CA GLU A 48 -7.34 21.76 -9.85
C GLU A 48 -8.73 22.11 -9.30
N PRO A 49 -9.85 21.46 -9.71
CA PRO A 49 -11.17 21.79 -9.19
C PRO A 49 -11.33 21.48 -7.69
N ILE A 50 -10.67 20.43 -7.18
CA ILE A 50 -10.65 20.13 -5.74
C ILE A 50 -9.99 21.26 -4.98
N LYS A 51 -8.80 21.70 -5.44
CA LYS A 51 -8.04 22.76 -4.79
C LYS A 51 -8.79 24.09 -4.83
N ALA A 52 -9.30 24.49 -5.98
CA ALA A 52 -10.07 25.72 -6.13
C ALA A 52 -11.28 25.77 -5.19
N MET A 53 -11.99 24.65 -5.02
CA MET A 53 -13.14 24.57 -4.10
C MET A 53 -12.72 24.68 -2.63
N ILE A 54 -11.64 24.01 -2.22
CA ILE A 54 -11.13 24.11 -0.84
C ILE A 54 -10.61 25.51 -0.55
N GLU A 55 -9.97 26.17 -1.52
CA GLU A 55 -9.50 27.55 -1.37
C GLU A 55 -10.66 28.54 -1.25
N ALA A 56 -11.75 28.34 -2.00
CA ALA A 56 -12.96 29.15 -1.89
C ALA A 56 -13.72 28.89 -0.59
N GLU A 57 -13.85 27.64 -0.17
CA GLU A 57 -14.54 27.23 1.06
C GLU A 57 -13.67 26.30 1.93
N PRO A 58 -12.78 26.85 2.77
CA PRO A 58 -11.84 26.05 3.59
C PRO A 58 -12.50 25.13 4.62
N SER A 59 -13.78 25.36 4.94
CA SER A 59 -14.55 24.51 5.85
C SER A 59 -15.03 23.21 5.19
N PHE A 60 -14.90 23.07 3.87
CA PHE A 60 -15.36 21.87 3.17
C PHE A 60 -14.42 20.70 3.40
N GLY A 61 -14.92 19.72 4.16
CA GLY A 61 -14.27 18.42 4.29
C GLY A 61 -14.36 17.59 3.00
N TYR A 62 -13.52 16.55 2.94
CA TYR A 62 -13.39 15.66 1.77
C TYR A 62 -14.72 15.17 1.18
N ARG A 63 -15.65 14.70 2.03
CA ARG A 63 -16.95 14.17 1.55
C ARG A 63 -17.80 15.23 0.88
N THR A 64 -17.78 16.46 1.41
CA THR A 64 -18.51 17.59 0.85
C THR A 64 -17.95 17.95 -0.52
N VAL A 65 -16.64 18.08 -0.65
CA VAL A 65 -15.98 18.37 -1.93
C VAL A 65 -16.27 17.28 -2.97
N ALA A 66 -16.11 16.01 -2.60
CA ALA A 66 -16.38 14.88 -3.50
C ALA A 66 -17.86 14.83 -3.95
N GLY A 67 -18.81 15.10 -3.05
CA GLY A 67 -20.23 15.17 -3.37
C GLY A 67 -20.56 16.34 -4.31
N ARG A 68 -19.98 17.52 -4.05
CA ARG A 68 -20.18 18.72 -4.87
C ARG A 68 -19.59 18.59 -6.27
N LEU A 69 -18.43 17.95 -6.39
CA LEU A 69 -17.78 17.65 -7.67
C LEU A 69 -18.33 16.39 -8.36
N ARG A 70 -19.36 15.74 -7.81
CA ARG A 70 -19.98 14.51 -8.35
C ARG A 70 -18.99 13.37 -8.59
N MET A 71 -17.97 13.25 -7.74
CA MET A 71 -16.90 12.24 -7.87
C MET A 71 -17.29 10.85 -7.33
N ASN A 72 -18.49 10.70 -6.75
CA ASN A 72 -18.97 9.47 -6.10
C ASN A 72 -20.03 8.71 -6.94
N GLN A 73 -20.07 8.92 -8.25
CA GLN A 73 -20.97 8.18 -9.14
C GLN A 73 -20.44 6.79 -9.47
#